data_AF-A0A2V6QJD7-F1
#
_entry.id   AF-A0A2V6QJD7-F1
#
_cell.length_a   1.000
_cell.length_b   1.000
_cell.length_c   1.000
_cell.angle_alpha   90.00
_cell.angle_beta   90.00
_cell.angle_gamma   90.00
#
_symmetry.space_group_name_H-M   'P 1'
#
loop_
_entity.id
_entity.type
_entity.pdbx_description
1 polymer ?
#
loop_
_entity_poly.entity_id
_entity_poly.type
_entity_poly.pdbx_seq_one_letter_code
_entity_poly.pdbx_strand_id
1 'polypeptide(L)'
;MTAWRALAAWPGPALVAAVVAAVAAGAAAAPLLVLAAAVAPLLALLQARRAATPAHPVTLLITAAVSALLLWAHLAVLADVATLLGARRWQGSVLAAALALLVTQMPGAERWRGLALAAGGGALLLVLVAAGTAMGITPWAAWREAAGRPALVFSGRSAWVTDGERFVRHATLAFDEAHRVVAVTPGTFRVVERDGARRVVRDWGLAAGDALSVRPGDTLTAEPGSRLRFEPGKRVPGAAASGSAWAAAATRVSPTPALGVLATLALGACALVPAGERRMAAAPALPLALSLGAASWGVYATLAAPEAGLAGSPAGALLSLPRATSQPAHGLWPAALAALVALGLLALFVAAAAGLCERVGAAAGAHRATLWTLTLVAAAIAATVPAVDPWTPLAAGLGLAGAAVAAPRLAGAEGARIGPWPASVVGGVAGAAVFAGLVALGARLPGPAASLREVPVLAAAPAAWLVVKVLRRAAAGAS
;
A
#
# COMPACT_ATOMS: atom_id res chain seq x y z
N MET A 1 16.50 -11.85 19.77
CA MET A 1 15.49 -10.94 19.16
C MET A 1 14.32 -11.82 18.70
N THR A 2 13.06 -11.57 19.09
CA THR A 2 11.93 -12.45 18.70
C THR A 2 11.51 -12.22 17.24
N ALA A 3 10.96 -13.23 16.56
CA ALA A 3 10.63 -13.15 15.13
C ALA A 3 9.62 -12.04 14.81
N TRP A 4 8.65 -11.86 15.70
CA TRP A 4 7.65 -10.80 15.59
C TRP A 4 8.28 -9.40 15.62
N ARG A 5 9.40 -9.24 16.34
CA ARG A 5 10.17 -7.98 16.32
C ARG A 5 10.84 -7.75 14.96
N ALA A 6 11.41 -8.79 14.37
CA ALA A 6 12.04 -8.74 13.05
C ALA A 6 11.04 -8.40 11.95
N LEU A 7 9.83 -8.95 12.04
CA LEU A 7 8.78 -8.76 11.04
C LEU A 7 8.06 -7.42 11.15
N ALA A 8 8.11 -6.72 12.28
CA ALA A 8 7.28 -5.55 12.52
C ALA A 8 7.41 -4.42 11.47
N ALA A 9 8.56 -4.27 10.81
CA ALA A 9 8.76 -3.29 9.74
C ALA A 9 8.11 -3.67 8.40
N TRP A 10 7.57 -4.89 8.27
CA TRP A 10 7.00 -5.43 7.03
C TRP A 10 5.49 -5.23 6.88
N PRO A 11 4.63 -5.72 7.80
CA PRO A 11 3.21 -5.49 7.70
C PRO A 11 2.91 -4.07 8.16
N GLY A 12 2.49 -3.23 7.21
CA GLY A 12 2.01 -1.88 7.48
C GLY A 12 0.65 -1.63 6.83
N PRO A 13 -0.05 -0.57 7.26
CA PRO A 13 -1.37 -0.21 6.73
C PRO A 13 -1.43 -0.14 5.21
N ALA A 14 -0.39 0.42 4.59
CA ALA A 14 -0.33 0.59 3.13
C ALA A 14 -0.31 -0.74 2.37
N LEU A 15 0.45 -1.73 2.84
CA LEU A 15 0.51 -3.04 2.19
C LEU A 15 -0.81 -3.79 2.34
N VAL A 16 -1.40 -3.78 3.55
CA VAL A 16 -2.70 -4.40 3.80
C VAL A 16 -3.78 -3.74 2.94
N ALA A 17 -3.88 -2.42 2.95
CA ALA A 17 -4.86 -1.68 2.16
C ALA A 17 -4.69 -1.93 0.65
N ALA A 18 -3.45 -1.95 0.16
CA ALA A 18 -3.17 -2.25 -1.25
C ALA A 18 -3.61 -3.66 -1.65
N VAL A 19 -3.35 -4.68 -0.82
CA VAL A 19 -3.79 -6.06 -1.07
C VAL A 19 -5.33 -6.13 -1.10
N VAL A 20 -5.99 -5.57 -0.08
CA VAL A 20 -7.45 -5.57 0.00
C VAL A 20 -8.07 -4.87 -1.21
N ALA A 21 -7.58 -3.67 -1.55
CA ALA A 21 -8.08 -2.90 -2.68
C ALA A 21 -7.81 -3.58 -4.03
N ALA A 22 -6.64 -4.17 -4.23
CA ALA A 22 -6.30 -4.89 -5.46
C ALA A 22 -7.22 -6.10 -5.67
N VAL A 23 -7.48 -6.89 -4.61
CA VAL A 23 -8.40 -8.03 -4.69
C VAL A 23 -9.84 -7.55 -4.90
N ALA A 24 -10.27 -6.51 -4.17
CA ALA A 24 -11.62 -5.96 -4.30
C ALA A 24 -11.90 -5.41 -5.72
N ALA A 25 -10.91 -4.75 -6.32
CA ALA A 25 -11.01 -4.22 -7.68
C ALA A 25 -10.91 -5.30 -8.77
N GLY A 26 -10.54 -6.54 -8.43
CA GLY A 26 -10.21 -7.56 -9.43
C GLY A 26 -8.98 -7.19 -10.26
N ALA A 27 -8.00 -6.53 -9.64
CA ALA A 27 -6.78 -6.15 -10.33
C ALA A 27 -6.06 -7.40 -10.82
N ALA A 28 -5.58 -7.36 -12.06
CA ALA A 28 -4.91 -8.51 -12.67
C ALA A 28 -3.72 -9.01 -11.80
N ALA A 29 -2.95 -8.08 -11.23
CA ALA A 29 -1.79 -8.39 -10.39
C ALA A 29 -2.15 -8.84 -8.95
N ALA A 30 -3.43 -8.88 -8.55
CA ALA A 30 -3.83 -9.13 -7.17
C ALA A 30 -3.32 -10.48 -6.61
N PRO A 31 -3.39 -11.62 -7.32
CA PRO A 31 -2.86 -12.89 -6.80
C PRO A 31 -1.36 -12.86 -6.55
N LEU A 32 -0.61 -12.21 -7.46
CA LEU A 32 0.83 -12.03 -7.33
C LEU A 32 1.16 -11.11 -6.15
N LEU A 33 0.38 -10.04 -5.96
CA LEU A 33 0.55 -9.13 -4.83
C LEU A 33 0.30 -9.84 -3.49
N VAL A 34 -0.75 -10.65 -3.39
CA VAL A 34 -1.07 -11.47 -2.20
C VAL A 34 0.07 -12.46 -1.92
N LEU A 35 0.53 -13.18 -2.95
CA LEU A 35 1.61 -14.15 -2.81
C LEU A 35 2.92 -13.47 -2.40
N ALA A 36 3.26 -12.34 -3.04
CA ALA A 36 4.45 -11.57 -2.73
C ALA A 36 4.42 -11.01 -1.30
N ALA A 37 3.29 -10.47 -0.85
CA ALA A 37 3.11 -9.98 0.51
C ALA A 37 3.31 -11.09 1.57
N ALA A 38 2.89 -12.31 1.24
CA ALA A 38 3.04 -13.49 2.08
C ALA A 38 4.47 -14.06 2.09
N VAL A 39 5.09 -14.21 0.92
CA VAL A 39 6.35 -14.96 0.73
C VAL A 39 7.59 -14.10 0.89
N ALA A 40 7.57 -12.82 0.50
CA ALA A 40 8.71 -11.92 0.62
C ALA A 40 9.34 -11.85 2.03
N PRO A 41 8.56 -11.73 3.14
CA PRO A 41 9.15 -11.74 4.48
C PRO A 41 9.75 -13.10 4.84
N LEU A 42 9.22 -14.20 4.31
CA LEU A 42 9.76 -15.55 4.52
C LEU A 42 11.12 -15.69 3.83
N LEU A 43 11.24 -15.21 2.60
CA LEU A 43 12.52 -15.15 1.89
C LEU A 43 13.56 -14.31 2.64
N ALA A 44 13.13 -13.21 3.24
CA ALA A 44 14.02 -12.36 4.01
C ALA A 44 14.53 -13.04 5.29
N LEU A 45 13.71 -13.88 5.95
CA LEU A 45 14.11 -14.66 7.12
C LEU A 45 15.16 -15.74 6.79
N LEU A 46 15.26 -16.18 5.54
CA LEU A 46 16.27 -17.15 5.08
C LEU A 46 17.67 -16.53 4.92
N GLN A 47 17.81 -15.21 5.00
CA GLN A 47 19.12 -14.56 4.87
C GLN A 47 20.07 -14.98 5.99
N ALA A 48 21.33 -15.19 5.63
CA ALA A 48 22.39 -15.44 6.61
C ALA A 48 22.56 -14.25 7.55
N ARG A 49 22.73 -14.53 8.86
CA ARG A 49 23.08 -13.53 9.86
C ARG A 49 24.42 -12.91 9.52
N ARG A 50 24.51 -11.58 9.65
CA ARG A 50 25.71 -10.81 9.33
C ARG A 50 26.08 -9.90 10.48
N ALA A 51 27.37 -9.66 10.66
CA ALA A 51 27.88 -8.73 11.66
C ALA A 51 27.42 -7.30 11.33
N ALA A 52 27.02 -6.55 12.36
CA ALA A 52 26.73 -5.13 12.20
C ALA A 52 28.02 -4.41 11.79
N THR A 53 28.00 -3.75 10.64
CA THR A 53 29.08 -2.86 10.20
C THR A 53 28.78 -1.43 10.64
N PRO A 54 29.81 -0.66 11.03
CA PRO A 54 29.62 0.74 11.41
C PRO A 54 28.95 1.51 10.26
N ALA A 55 27.93 2.30 10.59
CA ALA A 55 27.10 2.96 9.60
C ALA A 55 27.85 4.12 8.94
N HIS A 56 27.95 4.08 7.61
CA HIS A 56 28.43 5.21 6.81
C HIS A 56 27.31 6.28 6.70
N PRO A 57 27.62 7.59 6.73
CA PRO A 57 26.61 8.66 6.66
C PRO A 57 25.69 8.56 5.44
N VAL A 58 26.20 8.10 4.31
CA VAL A 58 25.41 7.86 3.09
C VAL A 58 24.39 6.73 3.29
N THR A 59 24.75 5.66 3.98
CA THR A 59 23.83 4.56 4.30
C THR A 59 22.73 5.04 5.26
N LEU A 60 23.06 5.96 6.16
CA LEU A 60 22.09 6.62 7.03
C LEU A 60 21.10 7.47 6.22
N LEU A 61 21.56 8.30 5.27
CA LEU A 61 20.69 9.09 4.40
C LEU A 61 19.74 8.19 3.58
N ILE A 62 20.26 7.10 2.99
CA ILE A 62 19.44 6.13 2.25
C ILE A 62 18.40 5.50 3.17
N THR A 63 18.79 5.11 4.39
CA THR A 63 17.87 4.48 5.36
C THR A 63 16.79 5.45 5.83
N ALA A 64 17.13 6.72 6.05
CA ALA A 64 16.19 7.76 6.40
C ALA A 64 15.21 8.04 5.25
N ALA A 65 15.69 8.14 4.01
CA ALA A 65 14.86 8.34 2.83
C ALA A 65 13.88 7.18 2.60
N VAL A 66 14.37 5.92 2.69
CA VAL A 66 13.53 4.72 2.63
C VAL A 66 12.46 4.76 3.73
N SER A 67 12.86 5.06 4.96
CA SER A 67 11.92 5.11 6.09
C SER A 67 10.87 6.20 5.90
N ALA A 68 11.25 7.39 5.41
CA ALA A 68 10.33 8.48 5.12
C ALA A 68 9.28 8.08 4.06
N LEU A 69 9.69 7.40 2.99
CA LEU A 69 8.77 6.91 1.93
C LEU A 69 7.77 5.88 2.48
N LEU A 70 8.23 4.93 3.29
CA LEU A 70 7.37 3.91 3.88
C LEU A 70 6.39 4.52 4.90
N LEU A 71 6.87 5.42 5.75
CA LEU A 71 6.04 6.14 6.72
C LEU A 71 5.01 7.02 6.01
N TRP A 72 5.40 7.70 4.92
CA TRP A 72 4.49 8.49 4.10
C TRP A 72 3.36 7.61 3.56
N ALA A 73 3.67 6.45 3.01
CA ALA A 73 2.66 5.50 2.52
C ALA A 73 1.66 5.10 3.61
N HIS A 74 2.16 4.73 4.80
CA HIS A 74 1.30 4.30 5.90
C HIS A 74 0.44 5.45 6.46
N LEU A 75 1.03 6.63 6.64
CA LEU A 75 0.32 7.82 7.10
C LEU A 75 -0.73 8.28 6.09
N ALA A 76 -0.47 8.13 4.78
CA ALA A 76 -1.43 8.46 3.73
C ALA A 76 -2.69 7.58 3.83
N VAL A 77 -2.55 6.29 4.16
CA VAL A 77 -3.71 5.40 4.41
C VAL A 77 -4.46 5.81 5.67
N LEU A 78 -3.76 6.10 6.77
CA LEU A 78 -4.41 6.53 8.02
C LEU A 78 -5.14 7.87 7.86
N ALA A 79 -4.58 8.78 7.06
CA ALA A 79 -5.18 10.06 6.73
C ALA A 79 -6.44 9.89 5.84
N ASP A 80 -6.43 8.92 4.92
CA ASP A 80 -7.61 8.54 4.13
C ASP A 80 -8.70 7.94 5.02
N VAL A 81 -8.34 7.03 5.94
CA VAL A 81 -9.27 6.45 6.93
C VAL A 81 -9.91 7.54 7.78
N ALA A 82 -9.12 8.49 8.30
CA ALA A 82 -9.64 9.62 9.07
C ALA A 82 -10.63 10.45 8.26
N THR A 83 -10.34 10.69 6.97
CA THR A 83 -11.23 11.43 6.06
C THR A 83 -12.55 10.69 5.80
N LEU A 84 -12.48 9.36 5.62
CA LEU A 84 -13.66 8.50 5.46
C LEU A 84 -14.50 8.37 6.73
N LEU A 85 -13.92 8.64 7.89
CA LEU A 85 -14.60 8.72 9.19
C LEU A 85 -15.08 10.14 9.54
N GLY A 86 -14.92 11.09 8.61
CA GLY A 86 -15.42 12.47 8.77
C GLY A 86 -14.43 13.48 9.35
N ALA A 87 -13.21 13.07 9.73
CA ALA A 87 -12.16 13.97 10.18
C ALA A 87 -11.42 14.63 9.01
N ARG A 88 -10.56 15.62 9.29
CA ARG A 88 -9.69 16.22 8.27
C ARG A 88 -8.46 15.33 8.05
N ARG A 89 -8.01 15.21 6.81
CA ARG A 89 -6.83 14.42 6.41
C ARG A 89 -5.61 14.66 7.29
N TRP A 90 -5.28 15.92 7.56
CA TRP A 90 -4.11 16.29 8.37
C TRP A 90 -4.25 15.85 9.84
N GLN A 91 -5.47 15.80 10.40
CA GLN A 91 -5.69 15.35 11.78
C GLN A 91 -5.30 13.89 11.94
N GLY A 92 -5.69 13.03 10.98
CA GLY A 92 -5.31 11.62 10.97
C GLY A 92 -3.80 11.41 10.88
N SER A 93 -3.12 12.16 9.99
CA SER A 93 -1.66 12.11 9.83
C SER A 93 -0.94 12.58 11.10
N VAL A 94 -1.31 13.73 11.65
CA VAL A 94 -0.68 14.32 12.84
C VAL A 94 -0.88 13.45 14.07
N LEU A 95 -2.11 12.95 14.30
CA LEU A 95 -2.41 12.06 15.42
C LEU A 95 -1.56 10.78 15.34
N ALA A 96 -1.52 10.14 14.16
CA ALA A 96 -0.73 8.93 13.97
C ALA A 96 0.76 9.19 14.19
N ALA A 97 1.31 10.28 13.60
CA ALA A 97 2.70 10.66 13.77
C ALA A 97 3.05 10.97 15.24
N ALA A 98 2.20 11.72 15.94
CA ALA A 98 2.39 12.04 17.36
C ALA A 98 2.41 10.76 18.22
N LEU A 99 1.48 9.84 17.99
CA LEU A 99 1.46 8.54 18.69
C LEU A 99 2.71 7.71 18.39
N ALA A 100 3.16 7.67 17.13
CA ALA A 100 4.38 6.98 16.77
C ALA A 100 5.61 7.60 17.44
N LEU A 101 5.73 8.94 17.50
CA LEU A 101 6.83 9.59 18.25
C LEU A 101 6.78 9.24 19.73
N LEU A 102 5.60 9.34 20.35
CA LEU A 102 5.42 9.02 21.75
C LEU A 102 5.90 7.59 22.03
N VAL A 103 5.38 6.60 21.30
CA VAL A 103 5.72 5.19 21.53
C VAL A 103 7.18 4.88 21.22
N THR A 104 7.76 5.48 20.17
CA THR A 104 9.14 5.17 19.75
C THR A 104 10.21 5.85 20.60
N GLN A 105 9.87 6.94 21.28
CA GLN A 105 10.78 7.66 22.19
C GLN A 105 10.60 7.22 23.66
N MET A 106 9.51 6.51 24.01
CA MET A 106 9.28 6.03 25.36
C MET A 106 10.29 4.94 25.78
N PRO A 107 10.73 4.95 27.06
CA PRO A 107 11.50 3.85 27.63
C PRO A 107 10.76 2.52 27.47
N GLY A 108 11.44 1.47 27.00
CA GLY A 108 10.84 0.15 26.83
C GLY A 108 9.98 -0.04 25.56
N ALA A 109 10.06 0.87 24.58
CA ALA A 109 9.39 0.78 23.27
C ALA A 109 9.47 -0.61 22.60
N GLU A 110 10.54 -1.36 22.83
CA GLU A 110 10.72 -2.71 22.28
C GLU A 110 9.64 -3.72 22.68
N ARG A 111 9.06 -3.56 23.88
CA ARG A 111 7.99 -4.44 24.39
C ARG A 111 6.69 -4.18 23.63
N TRP A 112 6.42 -2.93 23.31
CA TRP A 112 5.20 -2.49 22.63
C TRP A 112 5.13 -2.90 21.17
N ARG A 113 6.28 -3.08 20.49
CA ARG A 113 6.31 -3.43 19.06
C ARG A 113 5.59 -4.75 18.74
N GLY A 114 5.89 -5.82 19.49
CA GLY A 114 5.26 -7.12 19.27
C GLY A 114 3.78 -7.11 19.62
N LEU A 115 3.41 -6.40 20.69
CA LEU A 115 2.03 -6.23 21.12
C LEU A 115 1.22 -5.42 20.11
N ALA A 116 1.75 -4.31 19.61
CA ALA A 116 1.09 -3.48 18.61
C ALA A 116 0.89 -4.23 17.29
N LEU A 117 1.86 -5.06 16.89
CA LEU A 117 1.73 -5.93 15.73
C LEU A 117 0.62 -6.99 15.91
N ALA A 118 0.63 -7.68 17.04
CA ALA A 118 -0.38 -8.70 17.37
C ALA A 118 -1.78 -8.09 17.53
N ALA A 119 -1.90 -6.96 18.22
CA ALA A 119 -3.15 -6.24 18.40
C ALA A 119 -3.69 -5.70 17.07
N GLY A 120 -2.82 -5.11 16.23
CA GLY A 120 -3.20 -4.59 14.92
C GLY A 120 -3.68 -5.68 13.97
N GLY A 121 -2.89 -6.76 13.85
CA GLY A 121 -3.27 -7.91 13.02
C GLY A 121 -4.51 -8.63 13.55
N GLY A 122 -4.58 -8.84 14.87
CA GLY A 122 -5.70 -9.47 15.55
C GLY A 122 -7.00 -8.67 15.40
N ALA A 123 -6.96 -7.34 15.52
CA ALA A 123 -8.12 -6.48 15.33
C ALA A 123 -8.69 -6.60 13.90
N LEU A 124 -7.83 -6.58 12.87
CA LEU A 124 -8.28 -6.76 11.50
C LEU A 124 -8.86 -8.17 11.29
N LEU A 125 -8.17 -9.23 11.72
CA LEU A 125 -8.69 -10.59 11.60
C LEU A 125 -10.01 -10.78 12.35
N LEU A 126 -10.17 -10.13 13.51
CA LEU A 126 -11.42 -10.16 14.28
C LEU A 126 -12.58 -9.52 13.52
N VAL A 127 -12.37 -8.36 12.89
CA VAL A 127 -13.41 -7.72 12.05
C VAL A 127 -13.75 -8.59 10.85
N LEU A 128 -12.76 -9.22 10.23
CA LEU A 128 -12.98 -10.16 9.12
C LEU A 128 -13.81 -11.37 9.55
N VAL A 129 -13.50 -11.96 10.70
CA VAL A 129 -14.26 -13.08 11.27
C VAL A 129 -15.69 -12.63 11.59
N ALA A 130 -15.86 -11.49 12.25
CA ALA A 130 -17.17 -10.92 12.56
C ALA A 130 -18.01 -10.69 11.29
N ALA A 131 -17.39 -10.18 10.22
CA ALA A 131 -18.04 -10.00 8.93
C ALA A 131 -18.45 -11.33 8.30
N GLY A 132 -17.55 -12.32 8.27
CA GLY A 132 -17.87 -13.67 7.76
C GLY A 132 -18.99 -14.34 8.55
N THR A 133 -18.99 -14.22 9.89
CA THR A 133 -20.06 -14.75 10.74
C THR A 133 -21.39 -14.04 10.49
N ALA A 134 -21.38 -12.72 10.29
CA ALA A 134 -22.59 -11.95 10.02
C ALA A 134 -23.17 -12.26 8.62
N MET A 135 -22.30 -12.54 7.64
CA MET A 135 -22.73 -12.94 6.29
C MET A 135 -23.12 -14.42 6.19
N GLY A 136 -22.77 -15.25 7.19
CA GLY A 136 -23.08 -16.68 7.20
C GLY A 136 -22.36 -17.50 6.12
N ILE A 137 -21.29 -16.95 5.53
CA ILE A 137 -20.56 -17.56 4.41
C ILE A 137 -19.06 -17.48 4.66
N THR A 138 -18.33 -18.47 4.16
CA THR A 138 -16.88 -18.54 4.22
C THR A 138 -16.23 -17.75 3.08
N PRO A 139 -14.91 -17.43 3.16
CA PRO A 139 -14.25 -16.68 2.09
C PRO A 139 -14.29 -17.36 0.72
N TRP A 140 -14.19 -18.70 0.66
CA TRP A 140 -14.30 -19.44 -0.60
C TRP A 140 -15.73 -19.47 -1.15
N ALA A 141 -16.77 -19.41 -0.28
CA ALA A 141 -18.15 -19.33 -0.72
C ALA A 141 -18.43 -17.94 -1.30
N ALA A 142 -18.00 -16.91 -0.57
CA ALA A 142 -18.07 -15.52 -1.00
C ALA A 142 -17.35 -15.31 -2.34
N TRP A 143 -16.19 -15.94 -2.54
CA TRP A 143 -15.48 -15.90 -3.82
C TRP A 143 -16.32 -16.49 -4.96
N ARG A 144 -16.89 -17.70 -4.75
CA ARG A 144 -17.73 -18.36 -5.77
C ARG A 144 -18.96 -17.54 -6.12
N GLU A 145 -19.62 -16.99 -5.11
CA GLU A 145 -20.81 -16.16 -5.29
C GLU A 145 -20.46 -14.85 -6.03
N ALA A 146 -19.39 -14.16 -5.61
CA ALA A 146 -18.90 -12.96 -6.27
C ALA A 146 -18.53 -13.25 -7.73
N ALA A 147 -17.80 -14.34 -7.99
CA ALA A 147 -17.42 -14.78 -9.34
C ALA A 147 -18.63 -15.16 -10.21
N GLY A 148 -19.70 -15.65 -9.61
CA GLY A 148 -20.95 -16.01 -10.29
C GLY A 148 -21.85 -14.82 -10.64
N ARG A 149 -21.55 -13.61 -10.16
CA ARG A 149 -22.41 -12.45 -10.41
C ARG A 149 -22.40 -12.02 -11.89
N PRO A 150 -23.57 -11.84 -12.52
CA PRO A 150 -23.65 -11.38 -13.92
C PRO A 150 -23.14 -9.95 -14.08
N ALA A 151 -23.25 -9.12 -13.04
CA ALA A 151 -22.73 -7.76 -12.99
C ALA A 151 -22.39 -7.35 -11.55
N LEU A 152 -21.41 -6.46 -11.40
CA LEU A 152 -21.09 -5.80 -10.13
C LEU A 152 -21.79 -4.44 -10.11
N VAL A 153 -22.89 -4.36 -9.36
CA VAL A 153 -23.81 -3.21 -9.37
C VAL A 153 -23.90 -2.56 -7.99
N PHE A 154 -24.29 -1.29 -7.97
CA PHE A 154 -24.64 -0.61 -6.73
C PHE A 154 -25.85 -1.27 -6.08
N SER A 155 -25.69 -1.68 -4.82
CA SER A 155 -26.83 -2.14 -4.03
C SER A 155 -27.71 -0.97 -3.64
N GLY A 156 -29.03 -1.19 -3.51
CA GLY A 156 -29.95 -0.16 -3.03
C GLY A 156 -29.70 0.29 -1.58
N ARG A 157 -28.86 -0.44 -0.84
CA ARG A 157 -28.43 -0.11 0.53
C ARG A 157 -27.08 0.61 0.57
N SER A 158 -26.45 0.83 -0.57
CA SER A 158 -25.15 1.50 -0.63
C SER A 158 -25.27 2.96 -0.23
N ALA A 159 -24.34 3.45 0.58
CA ALA A 159 -24.23 4.88 0.90
C ALA A 159 -24.01 5.74 -0.35
N TRP A 160 -23.41 5.17 -1.41
CA TRP A 160 -23.28 5.82 -2.72
C TRP A 160 -24.63 6.00 -3.44
N VAL A 161 -25.68 5.29 -3.04
CA VAL A 161 -27.03 5.36 -3.61
C VAL A 161 -28.00 6.11 -2.71
N THR A 162 -27.89 5.98 -1.39
CA THR A 162 -28.82 6.61 -0.44
C THR A 162 -28.46 8.09 -0.22
N ASP A 163 -27.37 8.32 0.50
CA ASP A 163 -26.95 9.63 1.00
C ASP A 163 -25.93 10.31 0.08
N GLY A 164 -25.35 9.53 -0.84
CA GLY A 164 -24.18 9.88 -1.63
C GLY A 164 -22.90 9.89 -0.78
N GLU A 165 -21.78 9.52 -1.39
CA GLU A 165 -20.51 9.34 -0.68
C GLU A 165 -19.42 10.24 -1.25
N ARG A 166 -18.38 10.44 -0.43
CA ARG A 166 -17.29 11.39 -0.72
C ARG A 166 -16.13 10.72 -1.46
N PHE A 167 -15.60 11.41 -2.47
CA PHE A 167 -14.28 11.12 -3.02
C PHE A 167 -13.18 11.63 -2.09
N VAL A 168 -12.32 10.74 -1.61
CA VAL A 168 -11.19 11.10 -0.73
C VAL A 168 -10.03 11.65 -1.55
N ARG A 169 -9.92 11.18 -2.79
CA ARG A 169 -8.87 11.51 -3.75
C ARG A 169 -9.48 11.82 -5.09
N HIS A 170 -8.68 12.42 -5.96
CA HIS A 170 -9.07 12.61 -7.35
C HIS A 170 -9.36 11.23 -7.97
N ALA A 171 -10.54 11.10 -8.57
CA ALA A 171 -11.00 9.84 -9.16
C ALA A 171 -11.52 10.09 -10.57
N THR A 172 -11.09 9.25 -11.52
CA THR A 172 -11.66 9.22 -12.87
C THR A 172 -12.54 7.98 -12.98
N LEU A 173 -13.83 8.19 -13.20
CA LEU A 173 -14.82 7.14 -13.36
C LEU A 173 -15.11 6.95 -14.85
N ALA A 174 -14.99 5.71 -15.32
CA ALA A 174 -15.37 5.33 -16.68
C ALA A 174 -16.73 4.61 -16.63
N PHE A 175 -17.65 5.03 -17.49
CA PHE A 175 -19.01 4.50 -17.53
C PHE A 175 -19.20 3.61 -18.74
N ASP A 176 -19.49 2.33 -18.51
CA ASP A 176 -19.79 1.37 -19.58
C ASP A 176 -21.30 1.31 -19.91
N GLU A 177 -22.13 1.97 -19.11
CA GLU A 177 -23.57 2.08 -19.31
C GLU A 177 -24.07 3.46 -18.87
N ALA A 178 -25.25 3.85 -19.36
CA ALA A 178 -25.83 5.15 -19.04
C ALA A 178 -26.15 5.26 -17.54
N HIS A 179 -25.71 6.36 -16.93
CA HIS A 179 -25.88 6.67 -15.52
C HIS A 179 -26.49 8.05 -15.32
N ARG A 180 -27.35 8.17 -14.31
CA ARG A 180 -27.67 9.46 -13.71
C ARG A 180 -26.86 9.61 -12.43
N VAL A 181 -26.11 10.69 -12.34
CA VAL A 181 -25.26 11.01 -11.20
C VAL A 181 -25.76 12.30 -10.58
N VAL A 182 -26.04 12.31 -9.28
CA VAL A 182 -26.54 13.49 -8.57
C VAL A 182 -25.44 14.06 -7.69
N ALA A 183 -25.14 15.34 -7.84
CA ALA A 183 -24.21 16.04 -6.96
C ALA A 183 -24.86 16.27 -5.60
N VAL A 184 -24.28 15.76 -4.53
CA VAL A 184 -24.78 15.97 -3.15
C VAL A 184 -24.19 17.25 -2.55
N THR A 185 -22.95 17.56 -2.92
CA THR A 185 -22.31 18.85 -2.61
C THR A 185 -22.05 19.60 -3.91
N PRO A 186 -22.11 20.94 -3.89
CA PRO A 186 -21.76 21.73 -5.06
C PRO A 186 -20.31 21.46 -5.45
N GLY A 187 -20.02 21.42 -6.75
CA GLY A 187 -18.69 21.13 -7.27
C GLY A 187 -18.59 21.26 -8.77
N THR A 188 -17.35 21.32 -9.27
CA THR A 188 -17.07 21.25 -10.70
C THR A 188 -16.63 19.85 -11.06
N PHE A 189 -17.30 19.26 -12.04
CA PHE A 189 -17.03 17.91 -12.51
C PHE A 189 -16.64 17.97 -13.97
N ARG A 190 -15.43 17.49 -14.29
CA ARG A 190 -14.98 17.40 -15.66
C ARG A 190 -15.46 16.11 -16.29
N VAL A 191 -16.16 16.24 -17.41
CA VAL A 191 -16.68 15.14 -18.22
C VAL A 191 -15.93 15.13 -19.53
N VAL A 192 -15.38 13.98 -19.89
CA VAL A 192 -14.89 13.74 -21.24
C VAL A 192 -15.94 12.92 -21.96
N GLU A 193 -16.70 13.61 -22.82
CA GLU A 193 -17.73 13.01 -23.65
C GLU A 193 -17.08 12.39 -24.89
N ARG A 194 -17.45 11.15 -25.21
CA ARG A 194 -16.94 10.46 -26.40
C ARG A 194 -18.03 10.40 -27.47
N ASP A 195 -17.91 11.27 -28.47
CA ASP A 195 -18.84 11.35 -29.60
C ASP A 195 -18.17 10.79 -30.87
N GLY A 196 -18.28 9.47 -31.05
CA GLY A 196 -17.58 8.72 -32.10
C GLY A 196 -16.05 8.83 -31.96
N ALA A 197 -15.39 9.44 -32.96
CA ALA A 197 -13.95 9.69 -32.94
C ALA A 197 -13.56 10.97 -32.18
N ARG A 198 -14.53 11.85 -31.86
CA ARG A 198 -14.27 13.14 -31.23
C ARG A 198 -14.34 13.00 -29.71
N ARG A 199 -13.37 13.59 -29.01
CA ARG A 199 -13.40 13.76 -27.55
C ARG A 199 -13.73 15.20 -27.24
N VAL A 200 -14.80 15.42 -26.50
CA VAL A 200 -15.23 16.75 -26.04
C VAL A 200 -15.04 16.80 -24.53
N VAL A 201 -14.23 17.75 -24.06
CA VAL A 201 -14.02 17.97 -22.62
C VAL A 201 -14.94 19.09 -22.18
N ARG A 202 -15.76 18.84 -21.16
CA ARG A 202 -16.67 19.83 -20.57
C ARG A 202 -16.54 19.84 -19.06
N ASP A 203 -16.40 21.02 -18.50
CA ASP A 203 -16.39 21.22 -17.06
C ASP A 203 -17.79 21.67 -16.64
N TRP A 204 -18.49 20.82 -15.88
CA TRP A 204 -19.85 21.07 -15.41
C TRP A 204 -19.83 21.57 -13.96
N GLY A 205 -20.28 22.80 -13.73
CA GLY A 205 -20.58 23.30 -12.39
C GLY A 205 -21.95 22.80 -11.95
N LEU A 206 -21.99 21.88 -10.99
CA LEU A 206 -23.24 21.33 -10.45
C LEU A 206 -23.49 21.88 -9.04
N ALA A 207 -24.70 22.34 -8.78
CA ALA A 207 -25.17 22.65 -7.43
C ALA A 207 -25.59 21.36 -6.69
N ALA A 208 -25.81 21.47 -5.38
CA ALA A 208 -26.36 20.35 -4.61
C ALA A 208 -27.78 20.00 -5.11
N GLY A 209 -28.00 18.74 -5.45
CA GLY A 209 -29.24 18.23 -6.01
C GLY A 209 -29.26 18.15 -7.54
N ASP A 210 -28.33 18.82 -8.23
CA ASP A 210 -28.25 18.77 -9.69
C ASP A 210 -27.85 17.37 -10.16
N ALA A 211 -28.47 16.95 -11.27
CA ALA A 211 -28.22 15.66 -11.88
C ALA A 211 -27.50 15.82 -13.21
N LEU A 212 -26.49 14.99 -13.43
CA LEU A 212 -25.75 14.83 -14.66
C LEU A 212 -26.03 13.45 -15.24
N SER A 213 -26.47 13.39 -16.50
CA SER A 213 -26.62 12.15 -17.24
C SER A 213 -25.35 11.86 -18.04
N VAL A 214 -24.70 10.74 -17.74
CA VAL A 214 -23.45 10.32 -18.35
C VAL A 214 -23.72 9.14 -19.28
N ARG A 215 -23.16 9.17 -20.50
CA ARG A 215 -23.39 8.14 -21.53
C ARG A 215 -22.35 7.02 -21.41
N PRO A 216 -22.63 5.84 -22.00
CA PRO A 216 -21.63 4.80 -22.15
C PRO A 216 -20.41 5.34 -22.93
N GLY A 217 -19.20 5.10 -22.42
CA GLY A 217 -17.93 5.54 -23.00
C GLY A 217 -17.43 6.89 -22.49
N ASP A 218 -18.24 7.64 -21.75
CA ASP A 218 -17.83 8.90 -21.12
C ASP A 218 -17.01 8.65 -19.85
N THR A 219 -16.18 9.64 -19.48
CA THR A 219 -15.48 9.63 -18.20
C THR A 219 -15.81 10.85 -17.36
N LEU A 220 -16.05 10.66 -16.07
CA LEU A 220 -16.26 11.73 -15.09
C LEU A 220 -15.07 11.80 -14.15
N THR A 221 -14.42 12.96 -14.04
CA THR A 221 -13.40 13.20 -13.02
C THR A 221 -14.02 13.95 -11.85
N ALA A 222 -13.86 13.38 -10.65
CA ALA A 222 -14.33 13.93 -9.39
C ALA A 222 -13.14 14.39 -8.54
N GLU A 223 -13.20 15.63 -8.05
CA GLU A 223 -12.17 16.20 -7.19
C GLU A 223 -12.33 15.73 -5.73
N PRO A 224 -11.23 15.68 -4.94
CA PRO A 224 -11.29 15.36 -3.52
C PRO A 224 -12.30 16.23 -2.78
N GLY A 225 -13.12 15.62 -1.94
CA GLY A 225 -14.14 16.30 -1.14
C GLY A 225 -15.52 16.36 -1.78
N SER A 226 -15.63 16.18 -3.11
CA SER A 226 -16.92 16.09 -3.80
C SER A 226 -17.74 14.88 -3.32
N ARG A 227 -19.06 15.04 -3.25
CA ARG A 227 -19.99 13.95 -2.94
C ARG A 227 -20.95 13.72 -4.09
N LEU A 228 -21.05 12.47 -4.53
CA LEU A 228 -21.95 12.05 -5.60
C LEU A 228 -22.87 10.92 -5.12
N ARG A 229 -24.05 10.90 -5.70
CA ARG A 229 -25.04 9.83 -5.54
C ARG A 229 -25.35 9.19 -6.88
N PHE A 230 -25.37 7.86 -6.90
CA PHE A 230 -25.59 7.03 -8.08
C PHE A 230 -26.97 6.35 -8.02
N GLU A 231 -27.39 5.79 -9.15
CA GLU A 231 -28.62 5.01 -9.23
C GLU A 231 -28.42 3.57 -8.73
N PRO A 232 -29.41 3.00 -8.00
CA PRO A 232 -29.37 1.59 -7.60
C PRO A 232 -29.40 0.66 -8.82
N GLY A 233 -28.75 -0.50 -8.71
CA GLY A 233 -28.78 -1.54 -9.74
C GLY A 233 -27.94 -1.25 -10.98
N LYS A 234 -27.32 -0.08 -11.08
CA LYS A 234 -26.36 0.26 -12.12
C LYS A 234 -24.97 -0.29 -11.81
N ARG A 235 -24.19 -0.58 -12.85
CA ARG A 235 -22.81 -1.08 -12.76
C ARG A 235 -21.93 -0.05 -12.07
N VAL A 236 -21.13 -0.53 -11.12
CA VAL A 236 -20.16 0.32 -10.43
C VAL A 236 -19.07 0.77 -11.42
N PRO A 237 -18.88 2.09 -11.64
CA PRO A 237 -17.83 2.59 -12.51
C PRO A 237 -16.43 2.14 -12.05
N GLY A 238 -15.62 1.62 -12.97
CA GLY A 238 -14.27 1.14 -12.67
C GLY A 238 -14.18 -0.21 -11.94
N ALA A 239 -15.31 -0.82 -11.56
CA ALA A 239 -15.33 -2.22 -11.16
C ALA A 239 -15.28 -3.15 -12.39
N ALA A 240 -14.95 -4.42 -12.18
CA ALA A 240 -15.01 -5.41 -13.26
C ALA A 240 -16.46 -5.53 -13.79
N ALA A 241 -16.60 -5.72 -15.10
CA ALA A 241 -17.90 -5.83 -15.75
C ALA A 241 -18.76 -6.98 -15.18
N SER A 242 -18.16 -8.07 -14.74
CA SER A 242 -18.89 -9.18 -14.11
C SER A 242 -18.03 -9.84 -13.05
N GLY A 243 -18.66 -10.70 -12.25
CA GLY A 243 -17.95 -11.60 -11.34
C GLY A 243 -16.93 -12.47 -12.06
N SER A 244 -17.29 -13.00 -13.24
CA SER A 244 -16.39 -13.83 -14.03
C SER A 244 -15.21 -13.02 -14.59
N ALA A 245 -15.44 -11.77 -15.00
CA ALA A 245 -14.38 -10.88 -15.47
C ALA A 245 -13.41 -10.47 -14.34
N TRP A 246 -13.94 -10.29 -13.13
CA TRP A 246 -13.18 -10.07 -11.89
C TRP A 246 -12.30 -11.29 -11.58
N ALA A 247 -12.89 -12.49 -11.54
CA ALA A 247 -12.17 -13.72 -11.23
C ALA A 247 -11.09 -14.07 -12.27
N ALA A 248 -11.36 -13.82 -13.55
CA ALA A 248 -10.44 -14.11 -14.66
C ALA A 248 -9.32 -13.07 -14.84
N ALA A 249 -9.34 -11.96 -14.12
CA ALA A 249 -8.43 -10.83 -14.37
C ALA A 249 -6.94 -11.20 -14.31
N ALA A 250 -6.58 -12.17 -13.46
CA ALA A 250 -5.20 -12.65 -13.32
C ALA A 250 -4.59 -13.22 -14.60
N THR A 251 -5.42 -13.72 -15.52
CA THR A 251 -4.96 -14.28 -16.81
C THR A 251 -4.43 -13.21 -17.77
N ARG A 252 -4.68 -11.92 -17.49
CA ARG A 252 -4.35 -10.79 -18.37
C ARG A 252 -3.11 -10.01 -17.94
N VAL A 253 -2.35 -10.50 -16.95
CA VAL A 253 -1.18 -9.79 -16.42
C VAL A 253 0.00 -9.89 -17.38
N SER A 254 0.54 -8.74 -17.80
CA SER A 254 1.84 -8.71 -18.47
C SER A 254 2.96 -9.17 -17.51
N PRO A 255 3.91 -10.01 -17.97
CA PRO A 255 4.93 -10.58 -17.10
C PRO A 255 5.88 -9.54 -16.48
N THR A 256 6.15 -8.44 -17.17
CA THR A 256 7.10 -7.41 -16.74
C THR A 256 6.66 -6.66 -15.46
N PRO A 257 5.46 -6.04 -15.39
CA PRO A 257 4.98 -5.41 -14.16
C PRO A 257 4.77 -6.42 -13.02
N ALA A 258 4.39 -7.67 -13.34
CA ALA A 258 4.30 -8.76 -12.37
C ALA A 258 5.64 -9.06 -11.69
N LEU A 259 6.69 -9.29 -12.48
CA LEU A 259 8.05 -9.48 -11.99
C LEU A 259 8.53 -8.26 -11.21
N GLY A 260 8.10 -7.08 -11.60
CA GLY A 260 8.40 -5.84 -10.92
C GLY A 260 7.87 -5.72 -9.51
N VAL A 261 6.59 -6.03 -9.33
CA VAL A 261 5.95 -6.07 -8.01
C VAL A 261 6.63 -7.12 -7.14
N LEU A 262 6.88 -8.31 -7.69
CA LEU A 262 7.57 -9.40 -6.99
C LEU A 262 8.98 -8.97 -6.54
N ALA A 263 9.79 -8.42 -7.45
CA ALA A 263 11.15 -7.97 -7.15
C ALA A 263 11.16 -6.83 -6.12
N THR A 264 10.24 -5.87 -6.25
CA THR A 264 10.11 -4.74 -5.32
C THR A 264 9.79 -5.23 -3.91
N LEU A 265 8.81 -6.12 -3.77
CA LEU A 265 8.41 -6.66 -2.48
C LEU A 265 9.47 -7.61 -1.90
N ALA A 266 10.04 -8.53 -2.70
CA ALA A 266 11.04 -9.49 -2.24
C ALA A 266 12.34 -8.80 -1.81
N LEU A 267 12.89 -7.91 -2.65
CA LEU A 267 14.12 -7.18 -2.32
C LEU A 267 13.87 -6.15 -1.21
N GLY A 268 12.71 -5.50 -1.20
CA GLY A 268 12.30 -4.60 -0.11
C GLY A 268 12.20 -5.34 1.23
N ALA A 269 11.55 -6.51 1.28
CA ALA A 269 11.52 -7.36 2.47
C ALA A 269 12.93 -7.76 2.89
N CYS A 270 13.77 -8.15 1.92
CA CYS A 270 15.15 -8.52 2.20
C CYS A 270 15.96 -7.35 2.77
N ALA A 271 15.64 -6.12 2.37
CA ALA A 271 16.25 -4.93 2.91
C ALA A 271 15.74 -4.61 4.32
N LEU A 272 14.46 -4.85 4.62
CA LEU A 272 13.72 -4.42 5.83
C LEU A 272 13.68 -5.43 6.98
N VAL A 273 13.55 -6.71 6.70
CA VAL A 273 13.51 -7.76 7.73
C VAL A 273 14.95 -8.16 8.07
N PRO A 274 15.37 -8.09 9.34
CA PRO A 274 16.69 -8.54 9.74
C PRO A 274 16.81 -10.07 9.59
N ALA A 275 18.01 -10.55 9.27
CA ALA A 275 18.33 -11.97 9.15
C ALA A 275 17.98 -12.73 10.45
N GLY A 276 17.21 -13.81 10.33
CA GLY A 276 16.67 -14.57 11.47
C GLY A 276 17.68 -15.53 12.11
N GLU A 277 17.41 -15.93 13.36
CA GLU A 277 18.05 -17.10 13.97
C GLU A 277 17.31 -18.38 13.53
N ARG A 278 18.03 -19.47 13.24
CA ARG A 278 17.52 -20.72 12.63
C ARG A 278 16.40 -21.45 13.40
N ARG A 279 15.99 -21.00 14.60
CA ARG A 279 15.01 -21.68 15.47
C ARG A 279 13.72 -20.89 15.63
N MET A 280 12.84 -20.87 14.62
CA MET A 280 11.60 -20.06 14.70
C MET A 280 10.42 -20.68 13.96
N ALA A 281 9.61 -21.51 14.64
CA ALA A 281 8.44 -22.19 14.06
C ALA A 281 7.20 -21.29 13.87
N ALA A 282 7.02 -20.22 14.66
CA ALA A 282 5.80 -19.39 14.66
C ALA A 282 5.89 -18.07 13.85
N ALA A 283 7.10 -17.65 13.48
CA ALA A 283 7.36 -16.48 12.65
C ALA A 283 6.61 -16.43 11.30
N PRO A 284 6.53 -17.54 10.53
CA PRO A 284 5.97 -17.50 9.19
C PRO A 284 4.43 -17.41 9.16
N ALA A 285 3.76 -17.80 10.25
CA ALA A 285 2.30 -17.86 10.30
C ALA A 285 1.67 -16.46 10.20
N LEU A 286 2.31 -15.43 10.76
CA LEU A 286 1.77 -14.07 10.77
C LEU A 286 1.64 -13.43 9.38
N PRO A 287 2.70 -13.33 8.55
CA PRO A 287 2.56 -12.74 7.21
C PRO A 287 1.60 -13.54 6.32
N LEU A 288 1.55 -14.86 6.49
CA LEU A 288 0.57 -15.72 5.83
C LEU A 288 -0.86 -15.38 6.27
N ALA A 289 -1.13 -15.34 7.58
CA ALA A 289 -2.45 -15.03 8.13
C ALA A 289 -2.93 -13.63 7.72
N LEU A 290 -2.05 -12.62 7.76
CA LEU A 290 -2.39 -11.26 7.33
C LEU A 290 -2.66 -11.18 5.83
N SER A 291 -1.88 -11.88 5.00
CA SER A 291 -2.08 -11.86 3.54
C SER A 291 -3.35 -12.61 3.12
N LEU A 292 -3.61 -13.77 3.73
CA LEU A 292 -4.85 -14.52 3.52
C LEU A 292 -6.07 -13.77 4.06
N GLY A 293 -5.93 -13.13 5.23
CA GLY A 293 -6.96 -12.26 5.79
C GLY A 293 -7.28 -11.07 4.89
N ALA A 294 -6.26 -10.38 4.37
CA ALA A 294 -6.44 -9.28 3.43
C ALA A 294 -7.06 -9.74 2.10
N ALA A 295 -6.66 -10.90 1.57
CA ALA A 295 -7.29 -11.46 0.38
C ALA A 295 -8.78 -11.79 0.63
N SER A 296 -9.08 -12.44 1.75
CA SER A 296 -10.46 -12.75 2.16
C SER A 296 -11.28 -11.49 2.33
N TRP A 297 -10.69 -10.44 2.90
CA TRP A 297 -11.33 -9.12 3.03
C TRP A 297 -11.71 -8.54 1.68
N GLY A 298 -10.79 -8.54 0.70
CA GLY A 298 -11.07 -8.06 -0.65
C GLY A 298 -12.17 -8.87 -1.35
N VAL A 299 -12.22 -10.18 -1.12
CA VAL A 299 -13.30 -11.04 -1.63
C VAL A 299 -14.65 -10.65 -1.02
N TYR A 300 -14.74 -10.53 0.30
CA TYR A 300 -15.99 -10.08 0.94
C TYR A 300 -16.35 -8.65 0.52
N ALA A 301 -15.38 -7.77 0.34
CA ALA A 301 -15.62 -6.40 -0.12
C ALA A 301 -16.23 -6.41 -1.53
N THR A 302 -15.72 -7.23 -2.45
CA THR A 302 -16.29 -7.40 -3.80
C THR A 302 -17.74 -7.87 -3.74
N LEU A 303 -18.03 -8.81 -2.83
CA LEU A 303 -19.38 -9.36 -2.67
C LEU A 303 -20.35 -8.35 -2.01
N ALA A 304 -19.91 -7.67 -0.96
CA ALA A 304 -20.79 -6.86 -0.12
C ALA A 304 -20.88 -5.41 -0.59
N ALA A 305 -19.82 -4.88 -1.20
CA ALA A 305 -19.67 -3.48 -1.60
C ALA A 305 -18.71 -3.37 -2.81
N PRO A 306 -19.10 -3.80 -4.02
CA PRO A 306 -18.28 -3.68 -5.23
C PRO A 306 -17.81 -2.24 -5.51
N GLU A 307 -18.51 -1.25 -4.97
CA GLU A 307 -18.20 0.17 -5.02
C GLU A 307 -17.07 0.65 -4.10
N ALA A 308 -16.45 -0.24 -3.33
CA ALA A 308 -15.46 0.14 -2.31
C ALA A 308 -14.20 0.84 -2.86
N GLY A 309 -13.91 0.69 -4.16
CA GLY A 309 -12.82 1.39 -4.85
C GLY A 309 -13.13 2.81 -5.32
N LEU A 310 -14.42 3.22 -5.35
CA LEU A 310 -14.83 4.49 -5.97
C LEU A 310 -14.23 5.72 -5.32
N ALA A 311 -14.04 5.71 -4.00
CA ALA A 311 -13.50 6.85 -3.25
C ALA A 311 -12.06 7.23 -3.65
N GLY A 312 -11.41 6.44 -4.52
CA GLY A 312 -10.06 6.66 -5.03
C GLY A 312 -8.96 6.32 -4.03
N SER A 313 -9.31 5.69 -2.90
CA SER A 313 -8.35 5.30 -1.85
C SER A 313 -8.49 3.82 -1.49
N PRO A 314 -7.37 3.10 -1.28
CA PRO A 314 -7.41 1.72 -0.82
C PRO A 314 -8.03 1.57 0.58
N ALA A 315 -8.11 2.66 1.37
CA ALA A 315 -8.80 2.67 2.66
C ALA A 315 -10.31 2.45 2.53
N GLY A 316 -10.92 2.82 1.39
CA GLY A 316 -12.34 2.59 1.12
C GLY A 316 -12.71 1.11 1.17
N ALA A 317 -11.86 0.25 0.61
CA ALA A 317 -12.02 -1.21 0.63
C ALA A 317 -11.88 -1.83 2.04
N LEU A 318 -11.11 -1.21 2.93
CA LEU A 318 -11.03 -1.64 4.33
C LEU A 318 -12.28 -1.26 5.11
N LEU A 319 -12.82 -0.06 4.89
CA LEU A 319 -14.00 0.41 5.63
C LEU A 319 -15.33 -0.06 5.04
N SER A 320 -15.33 -0.64 3.84
CA SER A 320 -16.56 -1.12 3.19
C SER A 320 -17.20 -2.30 3.93
N LEU A 321 -16.40 -3.23 4.47
CA LEU A 321 -16.92 -4.38 5.22
C LEU A 321 -17.66 -4.01 6.50
N PRO A 322 -17.07 -3.23 7.44
CA PRO A 322 -17.79 -2.74 8.61
C PRO A 322 -19.13 -2.06 8.29
N ARG A 323 -19.20 -1.34 7.16
CA ARG A 323 -20.40 -0.65 6.71
C ARG A 323 -21.43 -1.61 6.13
N ALA A 324 -21.00 -2.61 5.36
CA ALA A 324 -21.89 -3.56 4.71
C ALA A 324 -22.46 -4.62 5.67
N THR A 325 -21.79 -4.88 6.80
CA THR A 325 -22.23 -5.84 7.83
C THR A 325 -23.32 -5.31 8.77
N SER A 326 -23.90 -4.14 8.47
CA SER A 326 -24.98 -3.52 9.24
C SER A 326 -26.30 -4.31 9.09
N GLN A 327 -26.42 -5.45 9.78
CA GLN A 327 -27.72 -6.06 10.03
C GLN A 327 -28.20 -5.71 11.44
N PRO A 328 -29.40 -5.12 11.59
CA PRO A 328 -29.93 -4.71 12.90
C PRO A 328 -30.18 -5.87 13.88
N ALA A 329 -30.14 -7.12 13.42
CA ALA A 329 -30.44 -8.29 14.24
C ALA A 329 -29.29 -8.76 15.16
N HIS A 330 -28.03 -8.34 14.94
CA HIS A 330 -26.86 -8.93 15.62
C HIS A 330 -26.04 -7.96 16.49
N GLY A 331 -26.55 -6.77 16.80
CA GLY A 331 -25.99 -5.89 17.86
C GLY A 331 -24.59 -5.29 17.62
N LEU A 332 -23.91 -5.61 16.52
CA LEU A 332 -22.59 -5.04 16.21
C LEU A 332 -22.74 -3.67 15.55
N TRP A 333 -22.32 -2.61 16.26
CA TRP A 333 -22.42 -1.25 15.75
C TRP A 333 -21.39 -1.02 14.62
N PRO A 334 -21.79 -0.61 13.40
CA PRO A 334 -20.88 -0.38 12.27
C PRO A 334 -19.73 0.58 12.61
N ALA A 335 -20.03 1.60 13.41
CA ALA A 335 -19.04 2.56 13.91
C ALA A 335 -17.97 1.89 14.79
N ALA A 336 -18.34 0.91 15.61
CA ALA A 336 -17.40 0.18 16.47
C ALA A 336 -16.45 -0.71 15.64
N LEU A 337 -16.97 -1.40 14.62
CA LEU A 337 -16.15 -2.18 13.70
C LEU A 337 -15.22 -1.28 12.87
N ALA A 338 -15.71 -0.15 12.38
CA ALA A 338 -14.89 0.82 11.67
C ALA A 338 -13.80 1.43 12.57
N ALA A 339 -14.12 1.74 13.82
CA ALA A 339 -13.16 2.18 14.82
C ALA A 339 -12.11 1.10 15.12
N LEU A 340 -12.52 -0.17 15.21
CA LEU A 340 -11.60 -1.29 15.41
C LEU A 340 -10.65 -1.48 14.21
N VAL A 341 -11.12 -1.29 12.97
CA VAL A 341 -10.26 -1.24 11.78
C VAL A 341 -9.26 -0.09 11.88
N ALA A 342 -9.72 1.13 12.21
CA ALA A 342 -8.84 2.29 12.34
C ALA A 342 -7.77 2.10 13.42
N LEU A 343 -8.17 1.59 14.60
CA LEU A 343 -7.26 1.25 15.70
C LEU A 343 -6.28 0.13 15.31
N GLY A 344 -6.74 -0.89 14.59
CA GLY A 344 -5.91 -1.98 14.09
C GLY A 344 -4.83 -1.49 13.12
N LEU A 345 -5.20 -0.63 12.17
CA LEU A 345 -4.25 0.01 11.24
C LEU A 345 -3.28 0.94 11.99
N LEU A 346 -3.75 1.69 12.98
CA LEU A 346 -2.90 2.54 13.80
C LEU A 346 -1.88 1.72 14.59
N ALA A 347 -2.29 0.59 15.17
CA ALA A 347 -1.40 -0.33 15.88
C ALA A 347 -0.35 -0.96 14.94
N LEU A 348 -0.75 -1.38 13.73
CA LEU A 348 0.19 -1.84 12.70
C LEU A 348 1.18 -0.74 12.30
N PHE A 349 0.72 0.50 12.16
CA PHE A 349 1.58 1.64 11.87
C PHE A 349 2.61 1.87 12.98
N VAL A 350 2.19 1.85 14.25
CA VAL A 350 3.09 2.00 15.40
C VAL A 350 4.13 0.88 15.41
N ALA A 351 3.74 -0.36 15.12
CA ALA A 351 4.67 -1.49 15.01
C ALA A 351 5.71 -1.28 13.87
N ALA A 352 5.25 -0.85 12.70
CA ALA A 352 6.11 -0.53 11.56
C ALA A 352 7.06 0.63 11.85
N ALA A 353 6.55 1.72 12.44
CA ALA A 353 7.33 2.88 12.84
C ALA A 353 8.41 2.51 13.88
N ALA A 354 8.08 1.68 14.87
CA ALA A 354 9.06 1.17 15.82
C ALA A 354 10.16 0.32 15.15
N GLY A 355 9.79 -0.52 14.18
CA GLY A 355 10.76 -1.29 13.39
C GLY A 355 11.70 -0.41 12.55
N LEU A 356 11.18 0.66 11.95
CA LEU A 356 11.96 1.63 11.18
C LEU A 356 12.83 2.52 12.07
N CYS A 357 12.32 2.94 13.23
CA CYS A 357 13.06 3.74 14.22
C CYS A 357 14.32 3.02 14.71
N GLU A 358 14.25 1.71 14.95
CA GLU A 358 15.42 0.89 15.33
C GLU A 358 16.50 0.92 14.24
N ARG A 359 16.10 0.90 12.97
CA ARG A 359 17.02 0.92 11.82
C ARG A 359 17.70 2.27 11.65
N VAL A 360 16.93 3.35 11.76
CA VAL A 360 17.48 4.72 11.74
C VAL A 360 18.40 4.91 12.94
N GLY A 361 17.98 4.45 14.12
CA GLY A 361 18.74 4.57 15.37
C GLY A 361 20.06 3.80 15.36
N ALA A 362 20.09 2.58 14.82
CA ALA A 362 21.30 1.79 14.68
C ALA A 362 22.38 2.49 13.84
N ALA A 363 21.97 3.35 12.90
CA ALA A 363 22.88 4.12 12.06
C ALA A 363 23.20 5.52 12.61
N ALA A 364 22.29 6.13 13.37
CA ALA A 364 22.35 7.54 13.78
C ALA A 364 23.14 7.81 15.08
N GLY A 365 23.33 6.79 15.92
CA GLY A 365 24.01 6.95 17.21
C GLY A 365 23.35 8.06 18.06
N ALA A 366 24.15 9.04 18.50
CA ALA A 366 23.69 10.16 19.33
C ALA A 366 22.60 11.03 18.67
N HIS A 367 22.55 11.08 17.34
CA HIS A 367 21.58 11.90 16.60
C HIS A 367 20.26 11.19 16.32
N ARG A 368 20.04 10.00 16.91
CA ARG A 368 18.85 9.16 16.69
C ARG A 368 17.54 9.93 16.86
N ALA A 369 17.39 10.64 17.99
CA ALA A 369 16.13 11.30 18.31
C ALA A 369 15.77 12.40 17.30
N THR A 370 16.76 13.21 16.92
CA THR A 370 16.59 14.31 15.95
C THR A 370 16.28 13.77 14.56
N LEU A 371 17.07 12.82 14.06
CA LEU A 371 16.90 12.26 12.71
C LEU A 371 15.59 11.49 12.57
N TRP A 372 15.20 10.72 13.59
CA TRP A 372 13.92 10.01 13.58
C TRP A 372 12.73 10.99 13.55
N THR A 373 12.77 12.03 14.38
CA THR A 373 11.74 13.07 14.41
C THR A 373 11.62 13.76 13.06
N LEU A 374 12.74 14.19 12.46
CA LEU A 374 12.75 14.81 11.13
C LEU A 374 12.18 13.89 10.05
N THR A 375 12.55 12.61 10.08
CA THR A 375 12.07 11.60 9.11
C THR A 375 10.55 11.44 9.19
N LEU A 376 10.00 11.34 10.41
CA LEU A 376 8.56 11.16 10.60
C LEU A 376 7.78 12.44 10.30
N VAL A 377 8.29 13.62 10.67
CA VAL A 377 7.67 14.92 10.35
C VAL A 377 7.60 15.12 8.84
N ALA A 378 8.69 14.85 8.11
CA ALA A 378 8.70 14.93 6.65
C ALA A 378 7.66 13.99 6.02
N ALA A 379 7.56 12.75 6.50
CA ALA A 379 6.55 11.80 6.07
C ALA A 379 5.11 12.26 6.37
N ALA A 380 4.89 12.86 7.54
CA ALA A 380 3.58 13.37 7.95
C ALA A 380 3.11 14.56 7.11
N ILE A 381 4.02 15.47 6.75
CA ILE A 381 3.76 16.59 5.82
C ILE A 381 3.44 16.05 4.43
N ALA A 382 4.24 15.11 3.92
CA ALA A 382 3.99 14.50 2.61
C ALA A 382 2.61 13.78 2.57
N ALA A 383 2.22 13.13 3.67
CA ALA A 383 0.94 12.41 3.77
C ALA A 383 -0.29 13.32 3.70
N THR A 384 -0.17 14.62 3.98
CA THR A 384 -1.29 15.57 3.86
C THR A 384 -1.63 15.89 2.40
N VAL A 385 -0.75 15.58 1.44
CA VAL A 385 -1.00 15.80 0.01
C VAL A 385 -1.86 14.68 -0.55
N PRO A 386 -3.11 14.94 -0.99
CA PRO A 386 -4.04 13.90 -1.44
C PRO A 386 -3.74 13.38 -2.86
N ALA A 387 -2.86 14.06 -3.61
CA ALA A 387 -2.58 13.75 -5.01
C ALA A 387 -1.79 12.44 -5.23
N VAL A 388 -1.06 11.95 -4.22
CA VAL A 388 -0.18 10.78 -4.37
C VAL A 388 -0.84 9.54 -3.77
N ASP A 389 -1.11 8.54 -4.61
CA ASP A 389 -1.63 7.24 -4.18
C ASP A 389 -0.66 6.56 -3.19
N PRO A 390 -1.13 5.98 -2.06
CA PRO A 390 -0.28 5.36 -1.04
C PRO A 390 0.63 4.22 -1.55
N TRP A 391 0.25 3.53 -2.62
CA TRP A 391 1.09 2.51 -3.26
C TRP A 391 2.38 3.09 -3.84
N THR A 392 2.33 4.31 -4.36
CA THR A 392 3.47 4.96 -5.01
C THR A 392 4.67 5.13 -4.07
N PRO A 393 4.55 5.78 -2.90
CA PRO A 393 5.65 5.88 -1.95
C PRO A 393 6.01 4.53 -1.31
N LEU A 394 5.05 3.59 -1.17
CA LEU A 394 5.34 2.23 -0.69
C LEU A 394 6.28 1.50 -1.66
N ALA A 395 5.91 1.43 -2.94
CA ALA A 395 6.70 0.79 -3.99
C ALA A 395 8.04 1.50 -4.19
N ALA A 396 8.07 2.84 -4.13
CA ALA A 396 9.31 3.61 -4.19
C ALA A 396 10.24 3.30 -3.01
N GLY A 397 9.70 3.27 -1.78
CA GLY A 397 10.47 2.97 -0.57
C GLY A 397 11.04 1.55 -0.58
N LEU A 398 10.21 0.55 -0.94
CA LEU A 398 10.63 -0.85 -1.04
C LEU A 398 11.60 -1.10 -2.20
N GLY A 399 11.39 -0.47 -3.35
CA GLY A 399 12.26 -0.56 -4.51
C GLY A 399 13.63 0.07 -4.25
N LEU A 400 13.65 1.25 -3.63
CA LEU A 400 14.88 1.92 -3.20
C LEU A 400 15.62 1.10 -2.15
N ALA A 401 14.91 0.54 -1.16
CA ALA A 401 15.50 -0.36 -0.18
C ALA A 401 16.10 -1.61 -0.85
N GLY A 402 15.38 -2.19 -1.81
CA GLY A 402 15.84 -3.32 -2.59
C GLY A 402 17.12 -3.02 -3.37
N ALA A 403 17.15 -1.91 -4.11
CA ALA A 403 18.27 -1.52 -4.95
C ALA A 403 19.49 -1.02 -4.17
N ALA A 404 19.28 -0.20 -3.14
CA ALA A 404 20.37 0.46 -2.42
C ALA A 404 20.88 -0.33 -1.22
N VAL A 405 20.10 -1.29 -0.71
CA VAL A 405 20.42 -2.02 0.53
C VAL A 405 20.46 -3.52 0.29
N ALA A 406 19.40 -4.14 -0.22
CA ALA A 406 19.36 -5.60 -0.38
C ALA A 406 20.33 -6.08 -1.47
N ALA A 407 20.32 -5.48 -2.66
CA ALA A 407 21.14 -5.94 -3.78
C ALA A 407 22.66 -5.90 -3.49
N PRO A 408 23.23 -4.80 -2.93
CA PRO A 408 24.64 -4.80 -2.51
C PRO A 408 24.95 -5.86 -1.45
N ARG A 409 24.03 -6.10 -0.50
CA ARG A 409 24.20 -7.15 0.52
C ARG A 409 24.21 -8.54 -0.10
N LEU A 410 23.29 -8.83 -1.03
CA LEU A 410 23.20 -10.12 -1.72
C LEU A 410 24.40 -10.37 -2.65
N ALA A 411 25.02 -9.31 -3.18
CA ALA A 411 26.26 -9.42 -3.97
C ALA A 411 27.48 -9.89 -3.15
N GLY A 412 27.40 -9.83 -1.81
CA GLY A 412 28.47 -10.20 -0.90
C GLY A 412 29.50 -9.08 -0.75
N ALA A 413 29.04 -7.84 -0.55
CA ALA A 413 29.87 -6.66 -0.33
C ALA A 413 30.69 -6.66 0.98
N GLU A 414 30.72 -7.77 1.71
CA GLU A 414 31.33 -7.84 3.03
C GLU A 414 32.85 -7.87 2.94
N GLY A 415 33.51 -7.09 3.80
CA GLY A 415 34.97 -6.99 3.86
C GLY A 415 35.63 -6.20 2.72
N ALA A 416 35.01 -6.15 1.54
CA ALA A 416 35.56 -5.44 0.38
C ALA A 416 35.47 -3.91 0.53
N ARG A 417 36.60 -3.23 0.35
CA ARG A 417 36.73 -1.77 0.39
C ARG A 417 37.44 -1.27 -0.86
N ILE A 418 37.12 -0.04 -1.27
CA ILE A 418 37.81 0.69 -2.34
C ILE A 418 38.25 2.02 -1.74
N GLY A 419 39.55 2.15 -1.46
CA GLY A 419 40.05 3.25 -0.66
C GLY A 419 39.31 3.32 0.69
N PRO A 420 38.77 4.49 1.08
CA PRO A 420 38.04 4.63 2.35
C PRO A 420 36.60 4.09 2.31
N TRP A 421 36.06 3.74 1.13
CA TRP A 421 34.64 3.41 0.98
C TRP A 421 34.39 1.89 1.03
N PRO A 422 33.45 1.41 1.85
CA PRO A 422 32.96 0.05 1.74
C PRO A 422 32.28 -0.19 0.39
N ALA A 423 32.54 -1.32 -0.25
CA ALA A 423 31.92 -1.67 -1.54
C ALA A 423 30.37 -1.68 -1.46
N SER A 424 29.82 -1.97 -0.27
CA SER A 424 28.38 -1.91 0.00
C SER A 424 27.80 -0.50 -0.13
N VAL A 425 28.57 0.53 0.24
CA VAL A 425 28.15 1.93 0.13
C VAL A 425 28.19 2.35 -1.34
N VAL A 426 29.26 2.03 -2.06
CA VAL A 426 29.39 2.36 -3.49
C VAL A 426 28.27 1.69 -4.30
N GLY A 427 28.03 0.40 -4.08
CA GLY A 427 26.92 -0.32 -4.70
C GLY A 427 25.55 0.27 -4.32
N GLY A 428 25.37 0.66 -3.05
CA GLY A 428 24.14 1.28 -2.58
C GLY A 428 23.86 2.65 -3.21
N VAL A 429 24.89 3.48 -3.37
CA VAL A 429 24.79 4.77 -4.08
C VAL A 429 24.45 4.56 -5.55
N ALA A 430 25.13 3.63 -6.23
CA ALA A 430 24.85 3.31 -7.62
C ALA A 430 23.39 2.85 -7.79
N GLY A 431 22.93 1.92 -6.94
CA GLY A 431 21.54 1.46 -6.94
C GLY A 431 20.53 2.59 -6.69
N ALA A 432 20.78 3.43 -5.68
CA ALA A 432 19.92 4.56 -5.36
C ALA A 432 19.87 5.59 -6.51
N ALA A 433 21.01 5.90 -7.13
CA ALA A 433 21.11 6.85 -8.23
C ALA A 433 20.36 6.34 -9.48
N VAL A 434 20.53 5.07 -9.85
CA VAL A 434 19.79 4.47 -10.98
C VAL A 434 18.30 4.46 -10.69
N PHE A 435 17.90 4.06 -9.47
CA PHE A 435 16.49 4.05 -9.08
C PHE A 435 15.85 5.44 -9.14
N ALA A 436 16.49 6.44 -8.50
CA ALA A 436 16.01 7.81 -8.47
C ALA A 436 15.98 8.43 -9.87
N GLY A 437 17.01 8.16 -10.70
CA GLY A 437 17.06 8.59 -12.09
C GLY A 437 15.90 8.05 -12.93
N LEU A 438 15.59 6.75 -12.81
CA LEU A 438 14.46 6.14 -13.51
C LEU A 438 13.11 6.68 -13.06
N VAL A 439 12.94 6.95 -11.76
CA VAL A 439 11.70 7.53 -11.22
C VAL A 439 11.53 8.99 -11.64
N ALA A 440 12.59 9.80 -11.57
CA ALA A 440 12.52 11.24 -11.83
C ALA A 440 12.54 11.59 -13.33
N LEU A 441 13.36 10.89 -14.12
CA LEU A 441 13.59 11.20 -15.53
C LEU A 441 12.92 10.21 -16.48
N GLY A 442 12.22 9.19 -15.96
CA GLY A 442 11.61 8.14 -16.76
C GLY A 442 10.62 8.63 -17.82
N ALA A 443 9.95 9.78 -17.57
CA ALA A 443 9.05 10.40 -18.55
C ALA A 443 9.76 10.90 -19.81
N ARG A 444 11.09 11.05 -19.78
CA ARG A 444 11.92 11.52 -20.88
C ARG A 444 12.68 10.39 -21.59
N LEU A 445 12.50 9.13 -21.18
CA LEU A 445 13.20 7.99 -21.78
C LEU A 445 12.52 7.56 -23.10
N PRO A 446 13.25 7.54 -24.23
CA PRO A 446 12.71 7.08 -25.51
C PRO A 446 12.72 5.56 -25.65
N GLY A 447 11.77 5.03 -26.43
CA GLY A 447 11.80 3.65 -26.95
C GLY A 447 11.73 2.55 -25.87
N PRO A 448 12.48 1.43 -26.01
CA PRO A 448 12.37 0.27 -25.14
C PRO A 448 12.75 0.54 -23.67
N ALA A 449 13.51 1.61 -23.41
CA ALA A 449 13.87 2.05 -22.05
C ALA A 449 12.65 2.59 -21.26
N ALA A 450 11.54 2.92 -21.92
CA ALA A 450 10.30 3.31 -21.25
C ALA A 450 9.75 2.19 -20.35
N SER A 451 9.97 0.92 -20.71
CA SER A 451 9.55 -0.23 -19.89
C SER A 451 10.24 -0.28 -18.52
N LEU A 452 11.47 0.25 -18.41
CA LEU A 452 12.23 0.31 -17.15
C LEU A 452 11.68 1.37 -16.18
N ARG A 453 10.92 2.35 -16.68
CA ARG A 453 10.23 3.34 -15.85
C ARG A 453 9.11 2.69 -15.02
N GLU A 454 8.39 1.74 -15.61
CA GLU A 454 7.28 1.06 -14.94
C GLU A 454 7.79 0.22 -13.76
N VAL A 455 9.05 -0.23 -13.85
CA VAL A 455 9.65 -1.13 -12.87
C VAL A 455 11.14 -0.79 -12.62
N PRO A 456 11.43 0.31 -11.91
CA PRO A 456 12.80 0.81 -11.74
C PRO A 456 13.71 -0.16 -10.99
N VAL A 457 13.16 -1.00 -10.10
CA VAL A 457 13.93 -1.97 -9.32
C VAL A 457 14.61 -3.03 -10.19
N LEU A 458 14.00 -3.41 -11.33
CA LEU A 458 14.54 -4.46 -12.21
C LEU A 458 15.82 -4.01 -12.92
N ALA A 459 16.06 -2.70 -13.07
CA ALA A 459 17.34 -2.17 -13.55
C ALA A 459 18.27 -1.79 -12.40
N ALA A 460 17.76 -1.13 -11.37
CA ALA A 460 18.58 -0.57 -10.30
C ALA A 460 19.24 -1.65 -9.41
N ALA A 461 18.52 -2.73 -9.08
CA ALA A 461 19.07 -3.79 -8.23
C ALA A 461 20.18 -4.59 -8.93
N PRO A 462 20.04 -5.03 -10.19
CA PRO A 462 21.15 -5.66 -10.91
C PRO A 462 22.35 -4.73 -11.09
N ALA A 463 22.14 -3.45 -11.38
CA ALA A 463 23.24 -2.47 -11.48
C ALA A 463 24.03 -2.38 -10.17
N ALA A 464 23.35 -2.22 -9.04
CA ALA A 464 23.98 -2.20 -7.72
C ALA A 464 24.75 -3.48 -7.42
N TRP A 465 24.17 -4.64 -7.76
CA TRP A 465 24.80 -5.94 -7.57
C TRP A 465 26.05 -6.11 -8.42
N LEU A 466 26.00 -5.73 -9.69
CA LEU A 466 27.12 -5.80 -10.63
C LEU A 466 28.28 -4.91 -10.18
N VAL A 467 27.98 -3.68 -9.77
CA VAL A 467 28.98 -2.75 -9.21
C VAL A 467 29.73 -3.40 -8.06
N VAL A 468 29.02 -3.99 -7.08
CA VAL A 468 29.67 -4.70 -5.97
C VAL A 468 30.53 -5.88 -6.46
N LYS A 469 30.04 -6.69 -7.41
CA LYS A 469 30.79 -7.85 -7.92
C LYS A 469 32.08 -7.46 -8.63
N VAL A 470 32.03 -6.43 -9.47
CA VAL A 470 33.21 -5.92 -10.18
C VAL A 470 34.24 -5.40 -9.18
N LEU A 471 33.79 -4.61 -8.21
CA LEU A 471 34.64 -4.05 -7.18
C LEU A 471 35.29 -5.13 -6.30
N ARG A 472 34.55 -6.19 -5.98
CA ARG A 472 35.10 -7.34 -5.24
C ARG A 472 36.18 -8.08 -6.02
N ARG A 473 35.99 -8.26 -7.33
CA ARG A 473 37.00 -8.89 -8.19
C ARG A 473 38.25 -8.03 -8.29
N ALA A 474 38.09 -6.72 -8.45
CA ALA A 474 39.22 -5.78 -8.49
C ALA A 474 40.01 -5.79 -7.17
N ALA A 475 39.33 -5.82 -6.02
CA ALA A 475 39.98 -5.90 -4.72
C ALA A 475 40.73 -7.23 -4.49
N ALA A 476 40.20 -8.35 -5.01
CA ALA A 476 40.83 -9.66 -4.90
C ALA A 476 41.99 -9.89 -5.90
N GLY A 477 42.05 -9.14 -6.99
CA GLY A 477 43.17 -9.18 -7.94
C GLY A 477 44.33 -8.23 -7.61
N ALA A 478 44.14 -7.35 -6.61
CA ALA A 478 45.15 -6.43 -6.11
C ALA A 478 45.86 -6.92 -4.82
N SER A 479 45.38 -8.03 -4.25
CA SER A 479 45.97 -8.79 -3.13
C SER A 479 46.71 -10.00 -3.65
#